data_AF-G2NAZ9-F1
#
_entry.id   AF-G2NAZ9-F1
#
_cell.length_a   1.000
_cell.length_b   1.000
_cell.length_c   1.000
_cell.angle_alpha   90.00
_cell.angle_beta   90.00
_cell.angle_gamma   90.00
#
_symmetry.space_group_name_H-M   'P 1'
#
loop_
_entity.id
_entity.type
_entity.pdbx_description
1 polymer ?
#
loop_
_entity_poly.entity_id
_entity_poly.type
_entity_poly.pdbx_seq_one_letter_code
_entity_poly.pdbx_strand_id
1 'polypeptide(L)'
;MRVPENATPERAAEGHKARKPPVGSRTPQPGLLPLQSTVGNSAVVQMVRRAGASTGTQDGHRHGADCGRPPAGRPVQRTAASGVGKAGAAVQRAGGHAQGEHIFNALDDLAVKCGTTLSDRVHKRIEDVEANRAGLTGSQKVSAPVAMWNVDVHVRSLREAASRANELRDNDRFRAASRGEPMNANGEDPNSIRYGQFTTTVRQILRTCGTPQWNDGAALLALRDDLIATVTDQTARRVKRDEDLPQSARADFDTWYDTTEAQMTALFTEIIGISRAVHTALVATVHAAFGFPEGETVPDRYHAM
;
A
#
# COMPACT_ATOMS: atom_id res chain seq x y z
N MET A 1 -24.03 -14.12 -56.18
CA MET A 1 -22.81 -14.35 -56.98
C MET A 1 -22.87 -13.47 -58.21
N ARG A 2 -22.35 -12.24 -58.13
CA ARG A 2 -22.08 -11.33 -59.26
C ARG A 2 -21.07 -10.31 -58.76
N VAL A 3 -19.85 -10.44 -59.26
CA VAL A 3 -18.74 -9.48 -59.13
C VAL A 3 -19.04 -8.31 -60.07
N PRO A 4 -18.60 -7.10 -59.73
CA PRO A 4 -18.00 -6.29 -60.78
C PRO A 4 -16.61 -5.77 -60.39
N GLU A 5 -15.78 -5.83 -61.42
CA GLU A 5 -14.35 -5.62 -61.47
C GLU A 5 -14.09 -4.21 -62.03
N ASN A 6 -13.14 -3.52 -61.39
CA ASN A 6 -12.21 -2.49 -61.87
C ASN A 6 -12.65 -1.40 -62.88
N ALA A 7 -12.39 -0.15 -62.49
CA ALA A 7 -11.82 0.86 -63.39
C ALA A 7 -11.06 1.94 -62.60
N THR A 8 -9.74 1.94 -62.73
CA THR A 8 -8.88 3.14 -62.62
C THR A 8 -8.53 3.55 -64.06
N PRO A 9 -8.30 4.83 -64.40
CA PRO A 9 -6.96 5.41 -64.16
C PRO A 9 -6.88 6.94 -63.98
N GLU A 10 -5.66 7.36 -63.68
CA GLU A 10 -4.93 8.49 -64.29
C GLU A 10 -4.62 9.75 -63.46
N ARG A 11 -3.38 10.19 -63.67
CA ARG A 11 -2.52 11.11 -62.91
C ARG A 11 -2.76 12.57 -63.30
N ALA A 12 -2.45 13.50 -62.38
CA ALA A 12 -1.92 14.81 -62.75
C ALA A 12 -0.96 15.39 -61.68
N ALA A 13 0.27 15.63 -62.16
CA ALA A 13 1.28 16.66 -61.85
C ALA A 13 1.33 17.40 -60.48
N GLU A 14 2.47 17.20 -59.82
CA GLU A 14 3.46 18.20 -59.38
C GLU A 14 3.04 19.59 -58.89
N GLY A 15 3.44 19.87 -57.65
CA GLY A 15 3.60 21.21 -57.09
C GLY A 15 4.63 21.21 -55.97
N HIS A 16 5.92 21.35 -56.31
CA HIS A 16 7.00 21.55 -55.37
C HIS A 16 6.87 22.90 -54.64
N LYS A 17 6.63 22.88 -53.33
CA LYS A 17 6.87 24.01 -52.43
C LYS A 17 7.97 23.66 -51.43
N ALA A 18 9.07 24.41 -51.49
CA ALA A 18 10.16 24.37 -50.54
C ALA A 18 9.66 24.63 -49.11
N ARG A 19 9.95 23.70 -48.19
CA ARG A 19 9.58 23.81 -46.77
C ARG A 19 10.84 23.80 -45.90
N LYS A 20 10.86 24.77 -44.98
CA LYS A 20 11.88 25.11 -43.97
C LYS A 20 12.53 23.92 -43.24
N PRO A 21 13.75 24.10 -42.71
CA PRO A 21 14.46 23.06 -41.96
C PRO A 21 13.66 22.58 -40.74
N PRO A 22 13.74 21.28 -40.39
CA PRO A 22 12.97 20.70 -39.30
C PRO A 22 13.43 21.26 -37.96
N VAL A 23 12.50 21.90 -37.24
CA VAL A 23 12.61 22.08 -35.79
C VAL A 23 12.53 20.69 -35.18
N GLY A 24 13.58 20.29 -34.44
CA GLY A 24 13.72 18.96 -33.87
C GLY A 24 12.45 18.50 -33.16
N SER A 25 11.84 17.46 -33.72
CA SER A 25 10.74 16.74 -33.11
C SER A 25 11.26 16.04 -31.85
N ARG A 26 11.03 16.63 -30.68
CA ARG A 26 10.97 15.86 -29.45
C ARG A 26 9.81 14.88 -29.61
N THR A 27 10.14 13.60 -29.75
CA THR A 27 9.19 12.50 -29.60
C THR A 27 8.39 12.71 -28.32
N PRO A 28 7.04 12.61 -28.36
CA PRO A 28 6.24 12.59 -27.15
C PRO A 28 6.78 11.47 -26.25
N GLN A 29 7.23 11.83 -25.04
CA GLN A 29 7.58 10.84 -24.03
C GLN A 29 6.36 9.92 -23.86
N PRO A 30 6.54 8.58 -23.88
CA PRO A 30 5.47 7.65 -23.58
C PRO A 30 4.79 8.08 -22.28
N GLY A 31 3.46 8.29 -22.34
CA GLY A 31 2.70 8.78 -21.19
C GLY A 31 2.95 7.89 -19.98
N LEU A 32 3.16 8.48 -18.80
CA LEU A 32 3.46 7.77 -17.55
C LEU A 32 2.29 6.91 -17.02
N LEU A 33 1.12 6.97 -17.66
CA LEU A 33 -0.11 6.30 -17.24
C LEU A 33 -0.01 4.76 -17.22
N PRO A 34 0.59 4.07 -18.20
CA PRO A 34 0.76 2.61 -18.16
C PRO A 34 1.79 2.16 -17.12
N LEU A 35 2.74 3.02 -16.75
CA LEU A 35 3.70 2.75 -15.66
C LEU A 35 3.04 2.94 -14.29
N GLN A 36 2.16 3.94 -14.13
CA GLN A 36 1.41 4.13 -12.90
C GLN A 36 0.51 2.93 -12.56
N SER A 37 -0.07 2.26 -13.56
CA SER A 37 -0.92 1.08 -13.35
C SER A 37 -0.15 -0.19 -12.96
N THR A 38 1.14 -0.28 -13.27
CA THR A 38 1.95 -1.49 -13.00
C THR A 38 2.87 -1.36 -11.78
N VAL A 39 3.52 -0.21 -11.59
CA VAL A 39 4.49 0.00 -10.48
C VAL A 39 3.97 0.92 -9.37
N GLY A 40 2.79 1.52 -9.54
CA GLY A 40 2.19 2.42 -8.56
C GLY A 40 2.84 3.80 -8.51
N ASN A 41 2.09 4.79 -8.01
CA ASN A 41 2.50 6.19 -8.00
C ASN A 41 3.79 6.46 -7.21
N SER A 42 4.06 5.70 -6.16
CA SER A 42 5.28 5.86 -5.34
C SER A 42 6.55 5.52 -6.10
N ALA A 43 6.53 4.45 -6.92
CA ALA A 43 7.66 4.06 -7.76
C ALA A 43 7.90 5.07 -8.89
N VAL A 44 6.85 5.64 -9.48
CA VAL A 44 6.98 6.70 -10.49
C VAL A 44 7.62 7.96 -9.90
N VAL A 45 7.21 8.38 -8.70
CA VAL A 45 7.84 9.52 -8.01
C VAL A 45 9.30 9.25 -7.67
N GLN A 46 9.65 8.02 -7.28
CA GLN A 46 11.03 7.60 -7.05
C GLN A 46 11.87 7.62 -8.34
N MET A 47 11.33 7.14 -9.46
CA MET A 47 12.00 7.17 -10.77
C MET A 47 12.22 8.61 -11.26
N VAL A 48 11.21 9.48 -11.13
CA VAL A 48 11.34 10.90 -11.50
C VAL A 48 12.36 11.61 -10.61
N ARG A 49 12.38 11.31 -9.30
CA ARG A 49 13.38 11.88 -8.38
C ARG A 49 14.80 11.44 -8.71
N ARG A 50 15.00 10.17 -9.08
CA ARG A 50 16.32 9.66 -9.52
C ARG A 50 16.74 10.26 -10.86
N ALA A 51 15.82 10.43 -11.80
CA ALA A 51 16.11 11.08 -13.08
C ALA A 51 16.47 12.57 -12.92
N GLY A 52 15.92 13.25 -11.92
CA GLY A 52 16.25 14.64 -11.59
C GLY A 52 17.54 14.85 -10.79
N ALA A 53 18.08 13.80 -10.15
CA ALA A 53 19.26 13.91 -9.28
C ALA A 53 20.61 13.94 -10.06
N SER A 54 20.60 13.70 -11.37
CA SER A 54 21.81 13.58 -12.19
C SER A 54 22.32 14.90 -12.79
N THR A 55 21.72 16.05 -12.47
CA THR A 55 22.14 17.37 -13.00
C THR A 55 22.32 18.38 -11.87
N GLY A 56 23.45 18.28 -11.17
CA GLY A 56 23.85 19.24 -10.16
C GLY A 56 25.31 19.06 -9.81
N THR A 57 26.20 19.59 -10.64
CA THR A 57 27.60 19.84 -10.27
C THR A 57 27.62 20.74 -9.04
N GLN A 58 28.12 20.22 -7.93
CA GLN A 58 28.33 20.97 -6.69
C GLN A 58 29.38 22.06 -6.96
N ASP A 59 28.92 23.30 -7.05
CA ASP A 59 29.79 24.47 -7.06
C ASP A 59 30.24 24.77 -5.62
N GLY A 60 31.54 24.77 -5.41
CA GLY A 60 32.16 24.87 -4.08
C GLY A 60 32.16 26.31 -3.58
N HIS A 61 31.25 26.64 -2.67
CA HIS A 61 31.30 27.93 -1.98
C HIS A 61 32.28 27.87 -0.80
N ARG A 62 33.47 28.45 -1.02
CA ARG A 62 34.40 28.86 0.04
C ARG A 62 33.76 29.99 0.85
N HIS A 63 33.67 29.83 2.17
CA HIS A 63 33.34 30.92 3.08
C HIS A 63 34.61 31.73 3.40
N GLY A 64 34.61 33.01 3.02
CA GLY A 64 35.57 34.00 3.49
C GLY A 64 35.13 34.59 4.83
N ALA A 65 36.11 34.90 5.68
CA ALA A 65 35.94 35.49 7.00
C ALA A 65 35.61 37.00 6.95
N ASP A 66 35.05 37.46 8.07
CA ASP A 66 34.87 38.85 8.52
C ASP A 66 33.85 39.75 7.83
N CYS A 67 32.85 40.17 8.61
CA CYS A 67 32.46 41.58 8.85
C CYS A 67 31.34 41.61 9.91
N GLY A 68 31.62 42.19 11.08
CA GLY A 68 30.64 42.36 12.16
C GLY A 68 29.79 43.65 12.04
N ARG A 69 28.51 43.56 12.42
CA ARG A 69 27.81 44.39 13.43
C ARG A 69 26.26 44.19 13.34
N PRO A 70 25.52 44.34 14.46
CA PRO A 70 24.06 44.19 14.53
C PRO A 70 23.34 45.53 14.26
N PRO A 71 22.02 45.53 13.96
CA PRO A 71 21.05 45.79 15.04
C PRO A 71 19.65 45.15 14.90
N ALA A 72 19.04 44.98 16.08
CA ALA A 72 17.63 45.05 16.46
C ALA A 72 16.53 45.01 15.37
N GLY A 73 15.70 43.96 15.43
CA GLY A 73 14.38 43.89 14.79
C GLY A 73 13.52 42.81 15.45
N ARG A 74 12.27 43.18 15.80
CA ARG A 74 11.29 42.45 16.62
C ARG A 74 11.01 40.99 16.20
N PRO A 75 10.61 40.11 17.15
CA PRO A 75 10.17 38.75 16.82
C PRO A 75 8.77 38.78 16.20
N VAL A 76 8.65 38.28 14.95
CA VAL A 76 7.36 37.96 14.33
C VAL A 76 6.99 36.54 14.76
N GLN A 77 5.94 36.42 15.58
CA GLN A 77 5.24 35.15 15.80
C GLN A 77 4.62 34.70 14.47
N ARG A 78 5.19 33.66 13.85
CA ARG A 78 4.52 32.91 12.78
C ARG A 78 3.84 31.70 13.39
N THR A 79 2.53 31.70 13.28
CA THR A 79 1.60 30.60 13.55
C THR A 79 2.04 29.33 12.82
N ALA A 80 2.16 28.24 13.57
CA ALA A 80 2.40 26.90 13.03
C ALA A 80 1.16 26.45 12.24
N ALA A 81 1.28 26.39 10.92
CA ALA A 81 0.36 25.64 10.08
C ALA A 81 0.73 24.16 10.16
N SER A 82 -0.26 23.32 10.45
CA SER A 82 -0.17 21.87 10.55
C SER A 82 0.64 21.23 9.43
N GLY A 83 1.81 20.69 9.79
CA GLY A 83 2.56 19.79 8.94
C GLY A 83 1.86 18.44 8.89
N VAL A 84 1.20 18.14 7.77
CA VAL A 84 0.74 16.79 7.45
C VAL A 84 1.99 15.92 7.28
N GLY A 85 2.24 15.05 8.25
CA GLY A 85 3.34 14.10 8.25
C GLY A 85 3.27 13.19 7.03
N LYS A 86 4.31 13.24 6.19
CA LYS A 86 4.59 12.21 5.19
C LYS A 86 5.11 10.97 5.91
N ALA A 87 4.23 10.03 6.21
CA ALA A 87 4.62 8.65 6.47
C ALA A 87 4.99 7.98 5.14
N GLY A 88 6.10 7.21 5.12
CA GLY A 88 6.41 6.28 4.04
C GLY A 88 7.52 6.68 3.08
N ALA A 89 8.71 6.98 3.60
CA ALA A 89 9.95 6.73 2.87
C ALA A 89 10.64 5.53 3.53
N ALA A 90 10.33 4.32 3.07
CA ALA A 90 11.15 3.15 3.36
C ALA A 90 12.53 3.41 2.74
N VAL A 91 13.45 3.89 3.57
CA VAL A 91 14.86 4.00 3.24
C VAL A 91 15.36 2.57 3.12
N GLN A 92 15.53 2.07 1.90
CA GLN A 92 16.42 0.96 1.63
C GLN A 92 17.84 1.45 1.96
N ARG A 93 18.26 1.25 3.22
CA ARG A 93 19.64 1.45 3.64
C ARG A 93 20.46 0.36 2.94
N ALA A 94 21.47 0.77 2.19
CA ALA A 94 22.39 -0.09 1.45
C ALA A 94 23.42 -0.81 2.35
N GLY A 95 23.02 -1.19 3.56
CA GLY A 95 23.76 -2.14 4.38
C GLY A 95 23.03 -3.47 4.27
N GLY A 96 23.74 -4.55 4.01
CA GLY A 96 23.18 -5.89 4.18
C GLY A 96 22.73 -6.05 5.62
N HIS A 97 21.48 -5.69 5.90
CA HIS A 97 20.83 -5.99 7.16
C HIS A 97 20.87 -7.50 7.28
N ALA A 98 21.60 -8.02 8.27
CA ALA A 98 21.67 -9.44 8.50
C ALA A 98 20.23 -9.95 8.62
N GLN A 99 19.77 -10.69 7.61
CA GLN A 99 18.45 -11.27 7.57
C GLN A 99 18.38 -12.26 8.75
N GLY A 100 17.49 -11.99 9.70
CA GLY A 100 17.38 -12.71 10.97
C GLY A 100 17.43 -11.83 12.23
N GLU A 101 17.64 -10.52 12.11
CA GLU A 101 17.73 -9.66 13.32
C GLU A 101 16.38 -9.16 13.83
N HIS A 102 15.34 -9.00 13.01
CA HIS A 102 14.09 -8.36 13.44
C HIS A 102 13.24 -9.26 14.33
N ILE A 103 12.93 -8.79 15.54
CA ILE A 103 12.05 -9.50 16.48
C ILE A 103 10.62 -9.55 15.95
N PHE A 104 10.14 -8.45 15.38
CA PHE A 104 8.81 -8.35 14.78
C PHE A 104 8.91 -8.09 13.28
N ASN A 105 8.15 -8.86 12.51
CA ASN A 105 7.95 -8.64 11.08
C ASN A 105 7.09 -7.38 10.81
N ALA A 106 7.04 -6.99 9.54
CA ALA A 106 6.40 -5.74 9.12
C ALA A 106 4.89 -5.80 8.91
N LEU A 107 4.15 -5.97 10.00
CA LEU A 107 2.69 -5.99 9.96
C LEU A 107 2.09 -4.66 9.45
N ASP A 108 2.79 -3.55 9.62
CA ASP A 108 2.42 -2.25 9.03
C ASP A 108 2.40 -2.31 7.49
N ASP A 109 3.39 -2.97 6.87
CA ASP A 109 3.41 -3.22 5.42
C ASP A 109 2.28 -4.17 5.00
N LEU A 110 1.97 -5.20 5.82
CA LEU A 110 0.79 -6.03 5.58
C LEU A 110 -0.50 -5.20 5.62
N ALA A 111 -0.67 -4.34 6.63
CA ALA A 111 -1.84 -3.48 6.76
C ALA A 111 -2.01 -2.54 5.55
N VAL A 112 -0.91 -1.97 5.05
CA VAL A 112 -0.92 -1.17 3.81
C VAL A 112 -1.37 -2.02 2.62
N LYS A 113 -0.83 -3.23 2.46
CA LYS A 113 -1.23 -4.17 1.39
C LYS A 113 -2.71 -4.59 1.50
N CYS A 114 -3.20 -4.80 2.72
CA CYS A 114 -4.59 -5.11 2.99
C CYS A 114 -5.50 -3.94 2.60
N GLY A 115 -5.17 -2.72 3.06
CA GLY A 115 -5.89 -1.50 2.70
C GLY A 115 -5.98 -1.30 1.19
N THR A 116 -4.87 -1.45 0.46
CA THR A 116 -4.87 -1.37 -1.00
C THR A 116 -5.76 -2.45 -1.63
N THR A 117 -5.64 -3.71 -1.19
CA THR A 117 -6.46 -4.81 -1.72
C THR A 117 -7.96 -4.56 -1.53
N LEU A 118 -8.36 -4.04 -0.37
CA LEU A 118 -9.75 -3.72 -0.07
C LEU A 118 -10.25 -2.51 -0.85
N SER A 119 -9.44 -1.45 -0.96
CA SER A 119 -9.74 -0.29 -1.81
C SER A 119 -9.94 -0.69 -3.28
N ASP A 120 -9.06 -1.54 -3.83
CA ASP A 120 -9.16 -2.00 -5.22
C ASP A 120 -10.47 -2.78 -5.48
N ARG A 121 -10.88 -3.63 -4.52
CA ARG A 121 -12.16 -4.34 -4.59
C ARG A 121 -13.36 -3.40 -4.63
N VAL A 122 -13.31 -2.34 -3.81
CA VAL A 122 -14.38 -1.35 -3.69
C VAL A 122 -14.45 -0.47 -4.94
N HIS A 123 -13.30 -0.02 -5.46
CA HIS A 123 -13.24 0.71 -6.73
C HIS A 123 -13.75 -0.13 -7.91
N LYS A 124 -13.32 -1.39 -8.03
CA LYS A 124 -13.84 -2.27 -9.08
C LYS A 124 -15.37 -2.40 -9.00
N ARG A 125 -15.92 -2.51 -7.78
CA ARG A 125 -17.37 -2.55 -7.60
C ARG A 125 -18.06 -1.23 -7.95
N ILE A 126 -17.44 -0.07 -7.70
CA ILE A 126 -17.96 1.24 -8.20
C ILE A 126 -18.14 1.17 -9.70
N GLU A 127 -17.07 0.77 -10.41
CA GLU A 127 -17.07 0.68 -11.86
C GLU A 127 -18.19 -0.25 -12.37
N ASP A 128 -18.36 -1.42 -11.74
CA ASP A 128 -19.44 -2.35 -12.07
C ASP A 128 -20.84 -1.75 -11.84
N VAL A 129 -21.05 -1.06 -10.71
CA VAL A 129 -22.34 -0.43 -10.38
C VAL A 129 -22.65 0.72 -11.33
N GLU A 130 -21.64 1.53 -11.67
CA GLU A 130 -21.79 2.64 -12.62
C GLU A 130 -22.10 2.14 -14.04
N ALA A 131 -21.43 1.07 -14.48
CA ALA A 131 -21.71 0.43 -15.76
C ALA A 131 -23.16 -0.10 -15.84
N ASN A 132 -23.75 -0.52 -14.72
CA ASN A 132 -25.10 -1.06 -14.62
C ASN A 132 -26.14 -0.04 -14.10
N ARG A 133 -25.77 1.25 -13.98
CA ARG A 133 -26.57 2.28 -13.29
C ARG A 133 -27.98 2.47 -13.83
N ALA A 134 -28.19 2.22 -15.13
CA ALA A 134 -29.50 2.34 -15.77
C ALA A 134 -30.53 1.33 -15.22
N GLY A 135 -30.07 0.15 -14.77
CA GLY A 135 -30.91 -0.90 -14.19
C GLY A 135 -31.21 -0.73 -12.69
N LEU A 136 -30.53 0.20 -12.02
CA LEU A 136 -30.70 0.44 -10.59
C LEU A 136 -31.98 1.22 -10.27
N THR A 137 -32.64 0.84 -9.17
CA THR A 137 -33.74 1.60 -8.56
C THR A 137 -33.24 2.90 -7.93
N GLY A 138 -34.17 3.81 -7.60
CA GLY A 138 -33.84 5.10 -6.99
C GLY A 138 -33.12 4.96 -5.64
N SER A 139 -33.56 4.04 -4.78
CA SER A 139 -32.94 3.79 -3.47
C SER A 139 -31.52 3.22 -3.61
N GLN A 140 -31.31 2.32 -4.58
CA GLN A 140 -30.01 1.71 -4.87
C GLN A 140 -28.97 2.73 -5.35
N LYS A 141 -29.40 3.73 -6.13
CA LYS A 141 -28.53 4.84 -6.57
C LYS A 141 -28.05 5.72 -5.40
N VAL A 142 -28.77 5.73 -4.29
CA VAL A 142 -28.44 6.53 -3.10
C VAL A 142 -27.61 5.72 -2.09
N SER A 143 -27.93 4.44 -1.88
CA SER A 143 -27.26 3.62 -0.86
C SER A 143 -25.84 3.21 -1.25
N ALA A 144 -25.58 2.96 -2.54
CA ALA A 144 -24.25 2.53 -2.98
C ALA A 144 -23.16 3.56 -2.61
N PRO A 145 -23.23 4.86 -2.98
CA PRO A 145 -22.22 5.86 -2.61
C PRO A 145 -21.93 5.95 -1.10
N VAL A 146 -22.97 5.84 -0.27
CA VAL A 146 -22.84 5.93 1.21
C VAL A 146 -22.02 4.76 1.74
N ALA A 147 -22.29 3.54 1.26
CA ALA A 147 -21.53 2.36 1.67
C ALA A 147 -20.04 2.48 1.31
N MET A 148 -19.72 3.14 0.18
CA MET A 148 -18.34 3.28 -0.31
C MET A 148 -17.58 4.37 0.45
N TRP A 149 -18.23 5.46 0.82
CA TRP A 149 -17.63 6.51 1.63
C TRP A 149 -17.14 5.98 2.99
N ASN A 150 -17.88 5.05 3.60
CA ASN A 150 -17.46 4.41 4.84
C ASN A 150 -16.17 3.59 4.69
N VAL A 151 -15.90 3.02 3.51
CA VAL A 151 -14.66 2.28 3.24
C VAL A 151 -13.44 3.20 3.33
N ASP A 152 -13.51 4.41 2.79
CA ASP A 152 -12.37 5.35 2.84
C ASP A 152 -12.02 5.74 4.28
N VAL A 153 -13.04 5.90 5.13
CA VAL A 153 -12.84 6.14 6.57
C VAL A 153 -12.11 4.96 7.22
N HIS A 154 -12.54 3.74 6.92
CA HIS A 154 -11.91 2.53 7.43
C HIS A 154 -10.47 2.37 6.92
N VAL A 155 -10.20 2.56 5.63
CA VAL A 155 -8.84 2.46 5.07
C VAL A 155 -7.91 3.53 5.67
N ARG A 156 -8.43 4.73 5.98
CA ARG A 156 -7.68 5.75 6.71
C ARG A 156 -7.35 5.30 8.14
N SER A 157 -8.33 4.79 8.88
CA SER A 157 -8.14 4.20 10.22
C SER A 157 -7.04 3.12 10.21
N LEU A 158 -7.08 2.23 9.21
CA LEU A 158 -6.07 1.17 9.07
C LEU A 158 -4.66 1.73 8.88
N ARG A 159 -4.50 2.77 8.05
CA ARG A 159 -3.20 3.41 7.81
C ARG A 159 -2.67 4.08 9.07
N GLU A 160 -3.53 4.72 9.85
CA GLU A 160 -3.16 5.32 11.13
C GLU A 160 -2.74 4.26 12.15
N ALA A 161 -3.50 3.15 12.24
CA ALA A 161 -3.16 2.01 13.08
C ALA A 161 -1.83 1.37 12.66
N ALA A 162 -1.58 1.24 11.36
CA ALA A 162 -0.31 0.76 10.81
C ALA A 162 0.86 1.69 11.15
N SER A 163 0.68 3.01 11.07
CA SER A 163 1.71 3.99 11.47
C SER A 163 2.08 3.84 12.95
N ARG A 164 1.08 3.75 13.84
CA ARG A 164 1.30 3.55 15.28
C ARG A 164 2.06 2.25 15.57
N ALA A 165 1.68 1.16 14.90
CA ALA A 165 2.37 -0.12 15.05
C ALA A 165 3.83 -0.04 14.55
N ASN A 166 4.06 0.63 13.42
CA ASN A 166 5.42 0.86 12.91
C ASN A 166 6.27 1.69 13.87
N GLU A 167 5.74 2.79 14.40
CA GLU A 167 6.46 3.67 15.34
C GLU A 167 6.87 2.94 16.62
N LEU A 168 5.99 2.11 17.18
CA LEU A 168 6.31 1.29 18.36
C LEU A 168 7.35 0.21 18.05
N ARG A 169 7.20 -0.46 16.90
CA ARG A 169 8.13 -1.49 16.45
C ARG A 169 9.52 -0.94 16.17
N ASP A 170 9.61 0.27 15.60
CA ASP A 170 10.87 0.87 15.14
C ASP A 170 11.72 1.45 16.28
N ASN A 171 11.98 0.63 17.29
CA ASN A 171 12.81 0.97 18.42
C ASN A 171 14.26 0.57 18.14
N ASP A 172 15.15 1.55 17.92
CA ASP A 172 16.56 1.30 17.60
C ASP A 172 17.29 0.42 18.62
N ARG A 173 16.89 0.45 19.90
CA ARG A 173 17.50 -0.34 20.98
C ARG A 173 17.04 -1.79 20.95
N PHE A 174 15.76 -2.04 20.65
CA PHE A 174 15.11 -3.33 20.89
C PHE A 174 14.71 -4.08 19.62
N ARG A 175 14.50 -3.41 18.49
CA ARG A 175 13.92 -4.01 17.26
C ARG A 175 14.72 -5.16 16.66
N ALA A 176 16.01 -5.25 17.00
CA ALA A 176 16.97 -6.16 16.39
C ALA A 176 17.79 -6.94 17.43
N ALA A 177 17.98 -8.23 17.20
CA ALA A 177 18.87 -9.14 17.95
C ALA A 177 20.18 -9.39 17.19
N SER A 178 21.21 -9.89 17.87
CA SER A 178 22.48 -10.29 17.25
C SER A 178 22.36 -11.52 16.35
N ARG A 179 21.32 -12.34 16.57
CA ARG A 179 20.96 -13.50 15.73
C ARG A 179 19.51 -13.94 15.97
N GLY A 180 18.90 -14.53 14.95
CA GLY A 180 17.57 -15.15 14.98
C GLY A 180 17.63 -16.67 14.85
N GLU A 181 16.57 -17.26 14.30
CA GLU A 181 16.57 -18.68 13.94
C GLU A 181 17.69 -19.01 12.93
N PRO A 182 18.32 -20.19 13.02
CA PRO A 182 19.33 -20.60 12.05
C PRO A 182 18.70 -20.72 10.66
N MET A 183 19.43 -20.25 9.65
CA MET A 183 19.01 -20.37 8.25
C MET A 183 18.79 -21.84 7.87
N ASN A 184 17.83 -22.09 6.98
CA ASN A 184 17.59 -23.43 6.44
C ASN A 184 18.73 -23.86 5.48
N ALA A 185 18.64 -25.06 4.92
CA ALA A 185 19.64 -25.59 3.98
C ALA A 185 19.85 -24.74 2.71
N ASN A 186 18.90 -23.87 2.38
CA ASN A 186 18.96 -22.96 1.24
C ASN A 186 19.52 -21.58 1.61
N GLY A 187 19.90 -21.35 2.88
CA GLY A 187 20.34 -20.05 3.36
C GLY A 187 19.19 -19.06 3.58
N GLU A 188 17.95 -19.54 3.69
CA GLU A 188 16.78 -18.68 3.93
C GLU A 188 16.43 -18.63 5.42
N ASP A 189 16.01 -17.46 5.89
CA ASP A 189 15.47 -17.26 7.24
C ASP A 189 14.07 -17.89 7.36
N PRO A 190 13.86 -18.91 8.21
CA PRO A 190 12.56 -19.55 8.41
C PRO A 190 11.47 -18.58 8.87
N ASN A 191 11.81 -17.54 9.65
CA ASN A 191 10.85 -16.52 10.08
C ASN A 191 10.34 -15.69 8.88
N SER A 192 11.25 -15.22 8.01
CA SER A 192 10.88 -14.54 6.77
C SER A 192 9.99 -15.41 5.86
N ILE A 193 10.26 -16.72 5.75
CA ILE A 193 9.42 -17.63 4.95
C ILE A 193 8.00 -17.71 5.53
N ARG A 194 7.87 -17.97 6.84
CA ARG A 194 6.58 -18.03 7.54
C ARG A 194 5.79 -16.74 7.37
N TYR A 195 6.44 -15.60 7.53
CA TYR A 195 5.80 -14.30 7.37
C TYR A 195 5.36 -14.02 5.93
N GLY A 196 6.16 -14.43 4.93
CA GLY A 196 5.80 -14.33 3.52
C GLY A 196 4.57 -15.19 3.17
N GLN A 197 4.51 -16.41 3.69
CA GLN A 197 3.35 -17.29 3.56
C GLN A 197 2.11 -16.68 4.23
N PHE A 198 2.24 -16.21 5.47
CA PHE A 198 1.17 -15.53 6.20
C PHE A 198 0.59 -14.34 5.43
N THR A 199 1.46 -13.44 4.96
CA THR A 199 1.07 -12.28 4.14
C THR A 199 0.31 -12.70 2.88
N THR A 200 0.75 -13.78 2.23
CA THR A 200 0.09 -14.32 1.04
C THR A 200 -1.29 -14.85 1.37
N THR A 201 -1.42 -15.64 2.44
CA THR A 201 -2.70 -16.22 2.89
C THR A 201 -3.70 -15.14 3.26
N VAL A 202 -3.30 -14.14 4.06
CA VAL A 202 -4.17 -13.01 4.42
C VAL A 202 -4.71 -12.33 3.18
N ARG A 203 -3.84 -12.00 2.21
CA ARG A 203 -4.27 -11.35 0.96
C ARG A 203 -5.19 -12.23 0.12
N GLN A 204 -4.97 -13.54 0.07
CA GLN A 204 -5.87 -14.47 -0.63
C GLN A 204 -7.26 -14.47 0.01
N ILE A 205 -7.34 -14.48 1.34
CA ILE A 205 -8.62 -14.38 2.05
C ILE A 205 -9.31 -13.03 1.76
N LEU A 206 -8.57 -11.92 1.79
CA LEU A 206 -9.15 -10.61 1.49
C LEU A 206 -9.69 -10.49 0.05
N ARG A 207 -9.15 -11.25 -0.90
CA ARG A 207 -9.68 -11.28 -2.28
C ARG A 207 -11.08 -11.90 -2.36
N THR A 208 -11.50 -12.70 -1.38
CA THR A 208 -12.87 -13.23 -1.31
C THR A 208 -13.86 -12.24 -0.72
N CYS A 209 -13.41 -11.10 -0.17
CA CYS A 209 -14.32 -10.05 0.32
C CYS A 209 -15.33 -9.66 -0.76
N GLY A 210 -16.60 -9.84 -0.45
CA GLY A 210 -17.74 -9.50 -1.33
C GLY A 210 -18.18 -10.64 -2.25
N THR A 211 -17.67 -11.85 -2.03
CA THR A 211 -18.09 -13.08 -2.73
C THR A 211 -18.64 -14.10 -1.72
N PRO A 212 -19.33 -15.17 -2.15
CA PRO A 212 -19.83 -16.22 -1.25
C PRO A 212 -18.74 -17.00 -0.53
N GLN A 213 -17.52 -17.02 -1.08
CA GLN A 213 -16.37 -17.65 -0.45
C GLN A 213 -15.89 -16.87 0.79
N TRP A 214 -16.40 -15.66 1.03
CA TRP A 214 -16.18 -14.94 2.29
C TRP A 214 -16.99 -15.58 3.42
N ASN A 215 -16.31 -16.33 4.28
CA ASN A 215 -16.92 -16.97 5.45
C ASN A 215 -16.82 -16.09 6.71
N ASP A 216 -17.39 -14.87 6.65
CA ASP A 216 -17.35 -13.87 7.74
C ASP A 216 -15.95 -13.61 8.35
N GLY A 217 -14.91 -13.75 7.54
CA GLY A 217 -13.52 -13.60 8.01
C GLY A 217 -13.05 -14.69 8.98
N ALA A 218 -13.75 -15.83 9.10
CA ALA A 218 -13.35 -16.94 9.98
C ALA A 218 -11.91 -17.40 9.73
N ALA A 219 -11.47 -17.44 8.47
CA ALA A 219 -10.09 -17.76 8.12
C ALA A 219 -9.09 -16.70 8.63
N LEU A 220 -9.45 -15.41 8.64
CA LEU A 220 -8.60 -14.38 9.26
C LEU A 220 -8.59 -14.49 10.78
N LEU A 221 -9.71 -14.86 11.41
CA LEU A 221 -9.76 -15.08 12.85
C LEU A 221 -8.86 -16.24 13.27
N ALA A 222 -8.86 -17.35 12.51
CA ALA A 222 -7.93 -18.46 12.76
C ALA A 222 -6.46 -17.99 12.66
N LEU A 223 -6.13 -17.20 11.64
CA LEU A 223 -4.79 -16.63 11.48
C LEU A 223 -4.39 -15.64 12.59
N ARG A 224 -5.37 -14.96 13.20
CA ARG A 224 -5.12 -14.04 14.33
C ARG A 224 -4.62 -14.82 15.54
N ASP A 225 -5.20 -15.98 15.80
CA ASP A 225 -4.83 -16.79 16.97
C ASP A 225 -3.40 -17.35 16.85
N ASP A 226 -2.90 -17.52 15.62
CA ASP A 226 -1.52 -17.89 15.30
C ASP A 226 -0.58 -16.69 15.00
N LEU A 227 -1.09 -15.45 15.10
CA LEU A 227 -0.41 -14.25 14.61
C LEU A 227 0.97 -14.09 15.26
N ILE A 228 1.03 -14.06 16.58
CA ILE A 228 2.28 -13.75 17.32
C ILE A 228 3.34 -14.82 17.09
N ALA A 229 2.94 -16.10 16.99
CA ALA A 229 3.85 -17.18 16.63
C ALA A 229 4.42 -17.05 15.20
N THR A 230 3.75 -16.28 14.35
CA THR A 230 4.10 -16.13 12.93
C THR A 230 4.82 -14.82 12.63
N VAL A 231 4.46 -13.73 13.29
CA VAL A 231 5.04 -12.40 13.04
C VAL A 231 6.20 -12.07 13.97
N THR A 232 6.46 -12.90 14.99
CA THR A 232 7.59 -12.74 15.89
C THR A 232 8.62 -13.84 15.71
N ASP A 233 9.89 -13.47 15.57
CA ASP A 233 11.00 -14.40 15.76
C ASP A 233 11.27 -14.57 17.27
N GLN A 234 10.76 -15.66 17.84
CA GLN A 234 10.91 -15.97 19.26
C GLN A 234 12.36 -16.29 19.63
N THR A 235 13.19 -16.74 18.69
CA THR A 235 14.63 -16.94 18.93
C THR A 235 15.34 -15.60 19.01
N ALA A 236 15.11 -14.69 18.06
CA ALA A 236 15.65 -13.34 18.11
C ALA A 236 15.20 -12.60 19.38
N ARG A 237 13.93 -12.73 19.78
CA ARG A 237 13.42 -12.18 21.05
C ARG A 237 14.25 -12.65 22.25
N ARG A 238 14.44 -13.97 22.38
CA ARG A 238 15.18 -14.57 23.49
C ARG A 238 16.64 -14.12 23.48
N VAL A 239 17.31 -14.17 22.34
CA VAL A 239 18.70 -13.72 22.18
C VAL A 239 18.83 -12.25 22.58
N LYS A 240 17.93 -11.38 22.08
CA LYS A 240 17.96 -9.97 22.42
C LYS A 240 17.86 -9.75 23.92
N ARG A 241 16.89 -10.42 24.55
CA ARG A 241 16.61 -10.27 25.98
C ARG A 241 17.73 -10.80 26.87
N ASP A 242 18.16 -12.03 26.61
CA ASP A 242 18.96 -12.80 27.55
C ASP A 242 20.47 -12.68 27.29
N GLU A 243 20.87 -12.35 26.06
CA GLU A 243 22.29 -12.28 25.65
C GLU A 243 22.73 -10.85 25.29
N ASP A 244 21.99 -10.15 24.43
CA ASP A 244 22.44 -8.86 23.90
C ASP A 244 22.23 -7.70 24.87
N LEU A 245 21.25 -7.82 25.76
CA LEU A 245 20.87 -6.75 26.70
C LEU A 245 21.45 -6.99 28.09
N PRO A 246 22.02 -5.93 28.72
CA PRO A 246 22.39 -6.02 30.13
C PRO A 246 21.14 -6.25 30.99
N GLN A 247 21.31 -6.87 32.16
CA GLN A 247 20.17 -7.21 33.03
C GLN A 247 19.29 -6.01 33.37
N SER A 248 19.88 -4.82 33.56
CA SER A 248 19.16 -3.57 33.84
C SER A 248 18.22 -3.11 32.72
N ALA A 249 18.40 -3.62 31.50
CA ALA A 249 17.61 -3.26 30.32
C ALA A 249 16.44 -4.21 30.04
N ARG A 250 16.38 -5.37 30.70
CA ARG A 250 15.45 -6.45 30.34
C ARG A 250 13.99 -6.10 30.64
N ALA A 251 13.73 -5.38 31.73
CA ALA A 251 12.37 -4.93 32.07
C ALA A 251 11.81 -3.93 31.04
N ASP A 252 12.64 -2.99 30.57
CA ASP A 252 12.27 -2.05 29.50
C ASP A 252 11.95 -2.81 28.20
N PHE A 253 12.77 -3.82 27.87
CA PHE A 253 12.58 -4.66 26.70
C PHE A 253 11.28 -5.46 26.77
N ASP A 254 11.00 -6.10 27.91
CA ASP A 254 9.77 -6.87 28.12
C ASP A 254 8.53 -5.95 27.97
N THR A 255 8.58 -4.75 28.56
CA THR A 255 7.50 -3.75 28.41
C THR A 255 7.30 -3.33 26.95
N TRP A 256 8.39 -3.05 26.23
CA TRP A 256 8.33 -2.71 24.81
C TRP A 256 7.75 -3.85 23.98
N TYR A 257 8.18 -5.09 24.25
CA TYR A 257 7.74 -6.28 23.55
C TYR A 257 6.24 -6.49 23.73
N ASP A 258 5.75 -6.50 24.97
CA ASP A 258 4.33 -6.71 25.28
C ASP A 258 3.45 -5.61 24.67
N THR A 259 3.90 -4.36 24.73
CA THR A 259 3.19 -3.22 24.11
C THR A 259 3.13 -3.36 22.60
N THR A 260 4.23 -3.76 21.97
CA THR A 260 4.31 -3.96 20.52
C THR A 260 3.44 -5.14 20.10
N GLU A 261 3.47 -6.26 20.81
CA GLU A 261 2.64 -7.44 20.59
C GLU A 261 1.14 -7.10 20.64
N ALA A 262 0.72 -6.38 21.70
CA ALA A 262 -0.66 -5.93 21.85
C ALA A 262 -1.08 -5.01 20.68
N GLN A 263 -0.21 -4.09 20.25
CA GLN A 263 -0.50 -3.21 19.13
C GLN A 263 -0.59 -3.96 17.79
N MET A 264 0.26 -4.96 17.56
CA MET A 264 0.20 -5.80 16.36
C MET A 264 -1.09 -6.63 16.32
N THR A 265 -1.50 -7.19 17.46
CA THR A 265 -2.78 -7.89 17.61
C THR A 265 -3.98 -6.97 17.35
N ALA A 266 -3.94 -5.74 17.89
CA ALA A 266 -4.96 -4.74 17.64
C ALA A 266 -5.03 -4.33 16.16
N LEU A 267 -3.88 -4.13 15.51
CA LEU A 267 -3.80 -3.83 14.07
C LEU A 267 -4.42 -4.95 13.23
N PHE A 268 -4.14 -6.21 13.55
CA PHE A 268 -4.71 -7.34 12.82
C PHE A 268 -6.22 -7.46 13.06
N THR A 269 -6.69 -7.17 14.27
CA THR A 269 -8.13 -7.11 14.58
C THR A 269 -8.82 -6.01 13.78
N GLU A 270 -8.18 -4.85 13.60
CA GLU A 270 -8.67 -3.77 12.74
C GLU A 270 -8.77 -4.23 11.27
N ILE A 271 -7.78 -4.97 10.75
CA ILE A 271 -7.85 -5.57 9.40
C ILE A 271 -9.11 -6.44 9.28
N ILE A 272 -9.40 -7.30 10.25
CA ILE A 272 -10.60 -8.17 10.24
C ILE A 272 -11.89 -7.33 10.24
N GLY A 273 -11.99 -6.36 11.14
CA GLY A 273 -13.17 -5.49 11.26
C GLY A 273 -13.47 -4.73 9.97
N ILE A 274 -12.44 -4.13 9.37
CA ILE A 274 -12.55 -3.39 8.11
C ILE A 274 -12.94 -4.32 6.96
N SER A 275 -12.37 -5.53 6.91
CA SER A 275 -12.67 -6.50 5.86
C SER A 275 -14.15 -6.93 5.89
N ARG A 276 -14.71 -7.11 7.10
CA ARG A 276 -16.15 -7.38 7.28
C ARG A 276 -17.03 -6.20 6.85
N ALA A 277 -16.64 -4.98 7.20
CA ALA A 277 -17.35 -3.77 6.78
C ALA A 277 -17.35 -3.63 5.24
N VAL A 278 -16.19 -3.83 4.61
CA VAL A 278 -16.04 -3.84 3.15
C VAL A 278 -16.87 -4.95 2.51
N HIS A 279 -16.83 -6.17 3.04
CA HIS A 279 -17.67 -7.27 2.55
C HIS A 279 -19.16 -6.91 2.58
N THR A 280 -19.64 -6.38 3.72
CA THR A 280 -21.03 -5.96 3.89
C THR A 280 -21.43 -4.91 2.85
N ALA A 281 -20.57 -3.90 2.64
CA ALA A 281 -20.78 -2.88 1.62
C ALA A 281 -20.83 -3.48 0.21
N LEU A 282 -19.91 -4.39 -0.12
CA LEU A 282 -19.86 -5.05 -1.42
C LEU A 282 -21.10 -5.92 -1.67
N VAL A 283 -21.60 -6.68 -0.68
CA VAL A 283 -22.80 -7.50 -0.82
C VAL A 283 -24.05 -6.63 -1.00
N ALA A 284 -24.19 -5.56 -0.21
CA ALA A 284 -25.31 -4.63 -0.35
C ALA A 284 -25.38 -4.04 -1.78
N THR A 285 -24.22 -3.74 -2.38
CA THR A 285 -24.17 -3.26 -3.77
C THR A 285 -24.53 -4.33 -4.82
N VAL A 286 -24.31 -5.63 -4.55
CA VAL A 286 -24.74 -6.72 -5.46
C VAL A 286 -26.25 -6.83 -5.50
N HIS A 287 -26.88 -6.89 -4.32
CA HIS A 287 -28.33 -6.98 -4.23
C HIS A 287 -28.98 -5.78 -4.92
N ALA A 288 -28.36 -4.61 -4.75
CA ALA A 288 -28.71 -3.41 -5.48
C ALA A 288 -28.56 -3.56 -7.00
N ALA A 289 -27.38 -3.96 -7.49
CA ALA A 289 -27.07 -4.07 -8.92
C ALA A 289 -28.01 -4.98 -9.71
N PHE A 290 -28.48 -6.05 -9.08
CA PHE A 290 -29.29 -7.06 -9.76
C PHE A 290 -30.77 -7.02 -9.40
N GLY A 291 -31.23 -5.98 -8.68
CA GLY A 291 -32.64 -5.78 -8.36
C GLY A 291 -33.23 -6.83 -7.42
N PHE A 292 -32.40 -7.50 -6.62
CA PHE A 292 -32.88 -8.46 -5.63
C PHE A 292 -33.48 -7.69 -4.44
N PRO A 293 -34.69 -8.06 -3.98
CA PRO A 293 -35.25 -7.50 -2.75
C PRO A 293 -34.36 -7.85 -1.53
N GLU A 294 -34.38 -6.99 -0.51
CA GLU A 294 -33.66 -7.25 0.75
C GLU A 294 -34.14 -8.57 1.37
N GLY A 295 -33.22 -9.49 1.63
CA GLY A 295 -33.50 -10.80 2.24
C GLY A 295 -33.60 -11.98 1.26
N GLU A 296 -33.62 -11.76 -0.05
CA GLU A 296 -33.46 -12.85 -1.02
C GLU A 296 -31.99 -13.25 -1.18
N THR A 297 -31.73 -14.56 -1.21
CA THR A 297 -30.41 -15.10 -1.53
C THR A 297 -30.09 -14.85 -3.00
N VAL A 298 -28.99 -14.15 -3.27
CA VAL A 298 -28.49 -13.96 -4.64
C VAL A 298 -28.18 -15.34 -5.23
N PRO A 299 -28.80 -15.73 -6.36
CA PRO A 299 -28.56 -17.02 -6.99
C PRO A 299 -27.08 -17.22 -7.33
N ASP A 300 -26.58 -18.45 -7.15
CA ASP A 300 -25.16 -18.81 -7.32
C ASP A 300 -24.51 -18.31 -8.63
N ARG A 301 -25.31 -18.21 -9.70
CA ARG A 301 -24.86 -17.75 -11.02
C ARG A 301 -24.34 -16.30 -11.05
N TYR A 302 -24.72 -15.45 -10.10
CA TYR A 302 -24.27 -14.05 -10.05
C TYR A 302 -22.99 -13.85 -9.23
N HIS A 303 -22.49 -14.91 -8.59
CA HIS A 303 -21.29 -14.86 -7.77
C HIS A 303 -20.00 -15.20 -8.53
N ALA A 304 -20.10 -15.56 -9.80
CA ALA A 304 -18.96 -15.87 -10.67
C ALA A 304 -18.41 -14.65 -11.45
N MET A 305 -19.01 -13.45 -11.28
CA MET A 305 -18.62 -12.18 -11.91
C MET A 305 -17.82 -11.30 -10.94
#